data_AF-A0A0D2CWZ2-F1
#
_entry.id   AF-A0A0D2CWZ2-F1
#
_cell.length_a   1.000
_cell.length_b   1.000
_cell.length_c   1.000
_cell.angle_alpha   90.00
_cell.angle_beta   90.00
_cell.angle_gamma   90.00
#
_symmetry.space_group_name_H-M   'P 1'
#
loop_
_entity.id
_entity.type
_entity.pdbx_description
1 polymer ?
#
loop_
_entity_poly.entity_id
_entity_poly.type
_entity_poly.pdbx_seq_one_letter_code
_entity_poly.pdbx_strand_id
1 'polypeptide(L)'
;MSTNTQSSILLRLMEMGEFSDLRFVSNDEEFKVHKAVVCIQSPVIKAALQGAFEESHTNVVNMDKFNPPTVRRMVQFMYTGDYDVGEDLLLPPEENMSESMNDAVEGGILPEGEPQPQPGGSEDNSRCSPTPSSRKCSTVSSLLAHIRVNSIGDYYGIDALVSLANRKIGNLLQSSTEDEPWLESLPAIIEAAVQSTGDHQVQRLLAGATAGNLSTLLALDRFKNLSVLTDFSISILQSCAQEMVSLTRDLGEVKMLFLKSDEILRDNKAEIVKLKKSLSALNRTSQCRSCAAEFTCSIDPFEQILRCSRCRRKHYA
;
A
#
# COMPACT_ATOMS: atom_id res chain seq x y z
N MET A 1 -21.26 5.05 -24.62
CA MET A 1 -20.45 5.13 -25.85
C MET A 1 -19.42 6.24 -25.68
N SER A 2 -18.16 5.96 -26.07
CA SER A 2 -17.10 6.95 -26.36
C SER A 2 -16.23 7.56 -25.25
N THR A 3 -15.80 6.80 -24.23
CA THR A 3 -14.73 7.27 -23.31
C THR A 3 -13.33 6.72 -23.62
N ASN A 4 -13.21 5.64 -24.41
CA ASN A 4 -11.90 4.97 -24.62
C ASN A 4 -11.03 5.59 -25.73
N THR A 5 -11.63 6.35 -26.65
CA THR A 5 -10.92 6.93 -27.80
C THR A 5 -10.26 8.28 -27.48
N GLN A 6 -10.77 9.02 -26.50
CA GLN A 6 -10.22 10.33 -26.12
C GLN A 6 -8.89 10.20 -25.36
N SER A 7 -8.81 9.27 -24.41
CA SER A 7 -7.56 8.95 -23.71
C SER A 7 -6.45 8.48 -24.67
N SER A 8 -6.80 7.77 -25.76
CA SER A 8 -5.80 7.29 -26.73
C SER A 8 -5.19 8.39 -27.60
N ILE A 9 -5.92 9.49 -27.89
CA ILE A 9 -5.38 10.59 -28.71
C ILE A 9 -4.42 11.44 -27.88
N LEU A 10 -4.80 11.80 -26.66
CA LEU A 10 -3.94 12.58 -25.76
C LEU A 10 -2.66 11.80 -25.42
N LEU A 11 -2.75 10.49 -25.18
CA LEU A 11 -1.58 9.65 -24.97
C LEU A 11 -0.62 9.71 -26.17
N ARG A 12 -1.12 9.60 -27.40
CA ARG A 12 -0.28 9.71 -28.61
C ARG A 12 0.38 11.08 -28.74
N LEU A 13 -0.33 12.17 -28.43
CA LEU A 13 0.24 13.52 -28.44
C LEU A 13 1.38 13.65 -27.42
N MET A 14 1.24 13.03 -26.25
CA MET A 14 2.28 12.98 -25.23
C MET A 14 3.50 12.21 -25.70
N GLU A 15 3.32 10.99 -26.23
CA GLU A 15 4.42 10.10 -26.65
C GLU A 15 5.19 10.66 -27.84
N MET A 16 4.49 11.23 -28.83
CA MET A 16 5.12 11.72 -30.06
C MET A 16 5.67 13.15 -29.90
N GLY A 17 5.08 13.96 -29.02
CA GLY A 17 5.44 15.37 -28.83
C GLY A 17 5.16 16.27 -30.04
N GLU A 18 4.46 15.78 -31.06
CA GLU A 18 4.08 16.57 -32.24
C GLU A 18 3.19 17.75 -31.86
N PHE A 19 3.41 18.92 -32.46
CA PHE A 19 2.67 20.17 -32.17
C PHE A 19 2.85 20.73 -30.75
N SER A 20 3.84 20.24 -30.00
CA SER A 20 4.20 20.83 -28.70
C SER A 20 4.67 22.27 -28.87
N ASP A 21 4.10 23.15 -28.06
CA ASP A 21 4.33 24.60 -28.04
C ASP A 21 4.96 25.06 -26.71
N LEU A 22 5.36 24.11 -25.87
CA LEU A 22 6.00 24.31 -24.57
C LEU A 22 6.96 23.15 -24.25
N ARG A 23 8.01 23.44 -23.47
CA ARG A 23 8.91 22.42 -22.92
C ARG A 23 9.03 22.55 -21.41
N PHE A 24 9.01 21.42 -20.70
CA PHE A 24 9.50 21.33 -19.33
C PHE A 24 10.93 20.80 -19.36
N VAL A 25 11.80 21.35 -18.53
CA VAL A 25 13.20 20.93 -18.43
C VAL A 25 13.50 20.57 -16.98
N SER A 26 14.12 19.41 -16.76
CA SER A 26 14.52 18.94 -15.44
C SER A 26 15.86 18.21 -15.56
N ASN A 27 16.91 18.73 -14.92
CA ASN A 27 18.25 18.15 -14.91
C ASN A 27 18.70 17.67 -16.30
N ASP A 28 18.65 18.57 -17.28
CA ASP A 28 18.99 18.34 -18.71
C ASP A 28 18.06 17.40 -19.51
N GLU A 29 17.00 16.85 -18.89
CA GLU A 29 15.95 16.14 -19.62
C GLU A 29 14.82 17.08 -20.06
N GLU A 30 14.44 17.02 -21.33
CA GLU A 30 13.36 17.82 -21.90
C GLU A 30 12.07 17.03 -22.14
N PHE A 31 10.96 17.59 -21.70
CA PHE A 31 9.61 17.06 -21.92
C PHE A 31 8.81 18.01 -22.81
N LYS A 32 8.52 17.57 -24.03
CA LYS A 32 7.69 18.32 -24.97
C LYS A 32 6.22 18.22 -24.56
N VAL A 33 5.56 19.36 -24.38
CA VAL A 33 4.19 19.43 -23.89
C VAL A 33 3.37 20.49 -24.60
N HIS A 34 2.04 20.39 -24.46
CA HIS A 34 1.08 21.29 -25.09
C HIS A 34 0.48 22.24 -24.05
N LYS A 35 0.60 23.56 -24.26
CA LYS A 35 0.00 24.59 -23.39
C LYS A 35 -1.49 24.36 -23.18
N ALA A 36 -2.20 24.00 -24.24
CA ALA A 36 -3.64 23.72 -24.20
C ALA A 36 -4.01 22.57 -23.25
N VAL A 37 -3.08 21.65 -22.97
CA VAL A 37 -3.29 20.52 -22.04
C VAL A 37 -2.86 20.91 -20.63
N VAL A 38 -1.65 21.46 -20.48
CA VAL A 38 -1.03 21.65 -19.16
C VAL A 38 -1.52 22.92 -18.43
N CYS A 39 -1.79 24.02 -19.14
CA CYS A 39 -2.23 25.28 -18.52
C CYS A 39 -3.66 25.23 -17.96
N ILE A 40 -4.49 24.33 -18.47
CA ILE A 40 -5.86 24.12 -17.94
C ILE A 40 -5.80 23.45 -16.57
N GLN A 41 -4.79 22.60 -16.35
CA GLN A 41 -4.68 21.75 -15.16
C GLN A 41 -3.81 22.35 -14.06
N SER A 42 -2.91 23.27 -14.41
CA SER A 42 -2.03 23.93 -13.45
C SER A 42 -2.19 25.45 -13.51
N PRO A 43 -2.79 26.09 -12.48
CA PRO A 43 -2.85 27.55 -12.40
C PRO A 43 -1.46 28.17 -12.27
N VAL A 44 -0.50 27.45 -11.66
CA VAL A 44 0.89 27.90 -11.51
C VAL A 44 1.60 27.97 -12.87
N ILE A 45 1.53 26.90 -13.67
CA ILE A 45 2.12 26.87 -15.02
C ILE A 45 1.43 27.90 -15.92
N LYS A 46 0.10 28.03 -15.82
CA LYS A 46 -0.64 29.07 -16.55
C LYS A 46 -0.16 30.47 -16.20
N ALA A 47 0.01 30.78 -14.92
CA ALA A 47 0.49 32.07 -14.47
C ALA A 47 1.93 32.35 -14.93
N ALA A 48 2.82 31.34 -14.87
CA ALA A 48 4.20 31.47 -15.36
C ALA A 48 4.27 31.85 -16.84
N LEU A 49 3.38 31.28 -17.67
CA LEU A 49 3.35 31.53 -19.12
C LEU A 49 2.55 32.78 -19.54
N GLN A 50 1.71 33.32 -18.67
CA GLN A 50 0.93 34.55 -18.91
C GLN A 50 1.56 35.80 -18.28
N GLY A 51 2.52 35.62 -17.37
CA GLY A 51 3.23 36.71 -16.71
C GLY A 51 4.30 37.36 -17.59
N ALA A 52 5.07 38.27 -16.98
CA ALA A 52 6.22 38.93 -17.63
C ALA A 52 7.55 38.17 -17.36
N PHE A 53 7.48 36.88 -17.03
CA PHE A 53 8.65 36.08 -16.69
C PHE A 53 9.31 35.50 -17.95
N GLU A 54 10.52 34.96 -17.81
CA GLU A 54 11.31 34.42 -18.92
C GLU A 54 10.57 33.29 -19.65
N GLU A 55 9.84 32.47 -18.90
CA GLU A 55 9.08 31.32 -19.38
C GLU A 55 8.01 31.72 -20.42
N SER A 56 7.41 32.91 -20.27
CA SER A 56 6.43 33.45 -21.22
C SER A 56 7.03 33.79 -22.60
N HIS A 57 8.34 34.05 -22.65
CA HIS A 57 9.07 34.39 -23.87
C HIS A 57 9.75 33.16 -24.48
N THR A 58 10.32 32.30 -23.64
CA THR A 58 11.10 31.14 -24.08
C THR A 58 10.25 29.90 -24.35
N ASN A 59 9.04 29.83 -23.78
CA ASN A 59 8.22 28.61 -23.74
C ASN A 59 8.97 27.42 -23.13
N VAL A 60 9.80 27.71 -22.13
CA VAL A 60 10.53 26.72 -21.35
C VAL A 60 10.20 26.95 -19.88
N VAL A 61 9.72 25.91 -19.19
CA VAL A 61 9.55 25.94 -17.72
C VAL A 61 10.59 25.04 -17.11
N ASN A 62 11.51 25.63 -16.34
CA ASN A 62 12.50 24.88 -15.59
C ASN A 62 11.84 24.23 -14.34
N MET A 63 12.11 22.94 -14.15
CA MET A 63 11.57 22.08 -13.10
C MET A 63 12.66 21.34 -12.34
N ASP A 64 13.89 21.87 -12.29
CA ASP A 64 15.08 21.21 -11.70
C ASP A 64 14.95 20.88 -10.20
N LYS A 65 13.96 21.48 -9.52
CA LYS A 65 13.58 21.10 -8.14
C LYS A 65 13.10 19.65 -8.03
N PHE A 66 12.59 19.09 -9.12
CA PHE A 66 12.08 17.73 -9.21
C PHE A 66 12.94 16.92 -10.17
N ASN A 67 13.11 15.63 -9.90
CA ASN A 67 13.88 14.78 -10.79
C ASN A 67 13.08 14.42 -12.06
N PRO A 68 13.76 14.05 -13.16
CA PRO A 68 13.08 13.79 -14.43
C PRO A 68 12.00 12.70 -14.34
N PRO A 69 12.18 11.59 -13.59
CA PRO A 69 11.12 10.60 -13.43
C PRO A 69 9.86 11.14 -12.74
N THR A 70 9.98 12.11 -11.83
CA THR A 70 8.82 12.76 -11.20
C THR A 70 8.10 13.66 -12.17
N VAL A 71 8.85 14.44 -12.98
CA VAL A 71 8.29 15.29 -14.04
C VAL A 71 7.59 14.45 -15.10
N ARG A 72 8.18 13.34 -15.55
CA ARG A 72 7.56 12.40 -16.50
C ARG A 72 6.20 11.92 -16.01
N ARG A 73 6.09 11.57 -14.74
CA ARG A 73 4.82 11.12 -14.12
C ARG A 73 3.78 12.22 -14.02
N MET A 74 4.20 13.44 -13.71
CA MET A 74 3.31 14.60 -13.76
C MET A 74 2.79 14.81 -15.20
N VAL A 75 3.66 14.73 -16.21
CA VAL A 75 3.26 14.83 -17.62
C VAL A 75 2.30 13.69 -17.98
N GLN A 76 2.61 12.44 -17.65
CA GLN A 76 1.73 11.28 -17.90
C GLN A 76 0.33 11.50 -17.34
N PHE A 77 0.25 12.00 -16.11
CA PHE A 77 -1.02 12.34 -15.48
C PHE A 77 -1.78 13.42 -16.25
N MET A 78 -1.12 14.50 -16.68
CA MET A 78 -1.78 15.59 -17.40
C MET A 78 -2.42 15.14 -18.72
N TYR A 79 -1.93 14.09 -19.37
CA TYR A 79 -2.53 13.59 -20.62
C TYR A 79 -3.51 12.44 -20.42
N THR A 80 -3.30 11.62 -19.39
CA THR A 80 -4.03 10.34 -19.26
C THR A 80 -4.96 10.29 -18.04
N GLY A 81 -4.77 11.19 -17.07
CA GLY A 81 -5.42 11.16 -15.77
C GLY A 81 -4.84 10.14 -14.79
N ASP A 82 -3.78 9.43 -15.18
CA ASP A 82 -3.06 8.48 -14.32
C ASP A 82 -1.54 8.54 -14.56
N TYR A 83 -0.77 7.89 -13.69
CA TYR A 83 0.67 7.74 -13.87
C TYR A 83 1.18 6.42 -13.29
N ASP A 84 2.24 5.89 -13.90
CA ASP A 84 2.85 4.63 -13.50
C ASP A 84 4.23 4.85 -12.88
N VAL A 85 4.61 3.91 -12.01
CA VAL A 85 5.93 3.91 -11.37
C VAL A 85 6.85 2.84 -11.96
N GLY A 86 6.31 1.94 -12.79
CA GLY A 86 7.01 0.76 -13.30
C GLY A 86 8.02 0.99 -14.43
N GLU A 87 7.99 2.13 -15.13
CA GLU A 87 8.87 2.35 -16.31
C GLU A 87 10.34 2.64 -15.96
N ASP A 88 10.64 3.10 -14.74
CA ASP A 88 12.03 3.42 -14.32
C ASP A 88 12.92 2.17 -14.16
N LEU A 89 12.34 0.95 -14.20
CA LEU A 89 13.08 -0.31 -14.07
C LEU A 89 13.61 -0.85 -15.41
N LEU A 90 13.30 -0.17 -16.53
CA LEU A 90 13.64 -0.63 -17.88
C LEU A 90 14.78 0.16 -18.55
N LEU A 91 15.27 1.23 -17.91
CA LEU A 91 16.44 1.95 -18.40
C LEU A 91 17.72 1.25 -17.93
N PRO A 92 18.66 0.90 -18.84
CA PRO A 92 20.00 0.51 -18.43
C PRO A 92 20.63 1.62 -17.59
N PRO A 93 21.43 1.31 -16.55
CA PRO A 93 22.21 2.31 -15.85
C PRO A 93 23.07 3.05 -16.87
N GLU A 94 22.96 4.38 -16.92
CA GLU A 94 23.87 5.21 -17.70
C GLU A 94 25.29 5.01 -17.17
N GLU A 95 26.13 4.33 -17.94
CA GLU A 95 27.56 4.24 -17.65
C GLU A 95 28.17 5.63 -17.87
N ASN A 96 28.72 6.17 -16.77
CA ASN A 96 29.49 7.41 -16.69
C ASN A 96 30.36 7.68 -17.93
N MET A 97 29.99 8.70 -18.70
CA MET A 97 30.93 9.43 -19.52
C MET A 97 31.71 10.39 -18.63
N SER A 98 32.92 9.99 -18.25
CA SER A 98 33.97 10.93 -17.83
C SER A 98 35.08 10.91 -18.86
N GLU A 99 35.21 12.01 -19.60
CA GLU A 99 36.33 12.33 -20.47
C GLU A 99 37.63 12.43 -19.66
N SER A 100 38.74 11.97 -20.24
CA SER A 100 40.06 12.53 -19.96
C SER A 100 40.73 12.82 -21.30
N MET A 101 40.98 14.10 -21.55
CA MET A 101 41.97 14.54 -22.52
C MET A 101 43.34 13.98 -22.14
N ASN A 102 44.14 13.58 -23.14
CA ASN A 102 45.54 13.96 -23.31
C ASN A 102 46.00 13.58 -24.74
N ASP A 103 46.59 14.56 -25.41
CA ASP A 103 47.25 14.49 -26.72
C ASP A 103 48.47 13.55 -26.75
N ALA A 104 48.69 12.88 -27.90
CA ALA A 104 49.95 12.95 -28.67
C ALA A 104 49.97 11.98 -29.88
N VAL A 105 50.05 12.58 -31.08
CA VAL A 105 50.83 12.23 -32.29
C VAL A 105 51.57 10.87 -32.32
N GLU A 106 51.32 10.02 -33.32
CA GLU A 106 52.18 9.77 -34.51
C GLU A 106 51.82 8.44 -35.24
N GLY A 107 51.63 8.51 -36.57
CA GLY A 107 52.05 7.53 -37.59
C GLY A 107 51.62 6.04 -37.53
N GLY A 108 50.97 5.58 -38.62
CA GLY A 108 51.39 4.33 -39.27
C GLY A 108 50.37 3.22 -39.52
N ILE A 109 49.95 3.08 -40.78
CA ILE A 109 49.93 1.84 -41.58
C ILE A 109 49.00 0.68 -41.14
N LEU A 110 47.95 0.44 -41.93
CA LEU A 110 47.27 -0.86 -42.19
C LEU A 110 48.25 -1.83 -42.90
N PRO A 111 48.18 -3.18 -42.77
CA PRO A 111 47.07 -3.90 -43.42
C PRO A 111 46.65 -5.30 -42.88
N GLU A 112 45.42 -5.63 -43.27
CA GLU A 112 44.90 -6.89 -43.84
C GLU A 112 45.04 -8.25 -43.13
N GLY A 113 43.88 -8.92 -43.05
CA GLY A 113 43.73 -10.36 -42.81
C GLY A 113 42.27 -10.79 -42.70
N GLU A 114 41.55 -10.87 -43.82
CA GLU A 114 40.36 -11.76 -43.98
C GLU A 114 40.82 -13.25 -44.07
N PRO A 115 39.97 -14.32 -44.10
CA PRO A 115 38.49 -14.42 -44.13
C PRO A 115 37.83 -15.54 -43.25
N GLN A 116 36.55 -15.34 -42.83
CA GLN A 116 35.33 -16.22 -42.86
C GLN A 116 35.36 -17.75 -42.46
N PRO A 117 34.22 -18.49 -42.30
CA PRO A 117 32.91 -18.23 -41.63
C PRO A 117 32.21 -19.48 -40.94
N GLN A 118 31.07 -19.23 -40.25
CA GLN A 118 29.90 -20.11 -39.94
C GLN A 118 29.98 -21.19 -38.81
N PRO A 119 28.85 -21.86 -38.42
CA PRO A 119 27.58 -21.34 -37.88
C PRO A 119 27.05 -22.14 -36.65
N GLY A 120 26.08 -21.60 -35.92
CA GLY A 120 25.28 -22.32 -34.92
C GLY A 120 24.79 -21.34 -33.85
N GLY A 121 23.50 -21.11 -33.62
CA GLY A 121 22.39 -22.05 -33.66
C GLY A 121 21.98 -22.36 -32.21
N SER A 122 21.41 -21.38 -31.52
CA SER A 122 20.52 -21.60 -30.36
C SER A 122 19.74 -20.32 -30.09
N GLU A 123 18.48 -20.33 -30.51
CA GLU A 123 17.44 -19.49 -29.94
C GLU A 123 17.29 -19.91 -28.47
N ASP A 124 17.65 -19.03 -27.54
CA ASP A 124 17.21 -19.19 -26.16
C ASP A 124 16.47 -17.93 -25.73
N ASN A 125 15.16 -17.99 -25.96
CA ASN A 125 14.18 -17.00 -25.54
C ASN A 125 14.01 -17.10 -24.02
N SER A 126 15.02 -16.66 -23.28
CA SER A 126 14.97 -16.54 -21.83
C SER A 126 14.10 -15.34 -21.46
N ARG A 127 12.78 -15.57 -21.45
CA ARG A 127 11.83 -14.81 -20.64
C ARG A 127 12.23 -14.94 -19.17
N CYS A 128 13.12 -14.04 -18.74
CA CYS A 128 13.51 -13.94 -17.35
C CYS A 128 12.30 -13.43 -16.56
N SER A 129 11.62 -14.35 -15.89
CA SER A 129 10.54 -14.00 -14.96
C SER A 129 11.16 -13.30 -13.74
N PRO A 130 10.58 -12.21 -13.22
CA PRO A 130 11.17 -11.52 -12.08
C PRO A 130 11.23 -12.46 -10.88
N THR A 131 12.44 -12.65 -10.34
CA THR A 131 12.67 -13.44 -9.12
C THR A 131 12.04 -12.76 -7.90
N PRO A 132 11.72 -13.50 -6.81
CA PRO A 132 11.06 -12.95 -5.63
C PRO A 132 11.81 -11.81 -4.92
N SER A 133 13.09 -11.60 -5.21
CA SER A 133 13.90 -10.50 -4.67
C SER A 133 13.65 -9.16 -5.38
N SER A 134 13.31 -9.19 -6.68
CA SER A 134 13.07 -8.01 -7.52
C SER A 134 11.77 -7.26 -7.15
N ARG A 135 10.75 -7.96 -6.64
CA ARG A 135 9.45 -7.37 -6.25
C ARG A 135 9.46 -6.62 -4.91
N LYS A 136 10.56 -6.68 -4.15
CA LYS A 136 10.65 -6.17 -2.78
C LYS A 136 11.23 -4.75 -2.73
N CYS A 137 12.29 -4.52 -3.50
CA CYS A 137 12.88 -3.19 -3.70
C CYS A 137 11.90 -2.23 -4.42
N SER A 138 10.91 -2.77 -5.12
CA SER A 138 9.92 -1.98 -5.86
C SER A 138 8.91 -1.27 -4.97
N THR A 139 8.49 -1.80 -3.81
CA THR A 139 7.41 -1.19 -3.01
C THR A 139 7.83 0.11 -2.35
N VAL A 140 9.03 0.14 -1.74
CA VAL A 140 9.61 1.35 -1.13
C VAL A 140 9.90 2.42 -2.19
N SER A 141 10.51 2.02 -3.30
CA SER A 141 10.75 2.92 -4.44
C SER A 141 9.43 3.47 -4.99
N SER A 142 8.39 2.63 -5.04
CA SER A 142 7.05 3.03 -5.46
C SER A 142 6.42 4.04 -4.53
N LEU A 143 6.49 3.81 -3.22
CA LEU A 143 5.97 4.72 -2.20
C LEU A 143 6.66 6.08 -2.27
N LEU A 144 8.00 6.09 -2.39
CA LEU A 144 8.77 7.33 -2.53
C LEU A 144 8.44 8.08 -3.83
N ALA A 145 8.26 7.36 -4.93
CA ALA A 145 7.84 7.97 -6.19
C ALA A 145 6.46 8.62 -6.07
N HIS A 146 5.48 7.98 -5.42
CA HIS A 146 4.18 8.60 -5.21
C HIS A 146 4.26 9.83 -4.31
N ILE A 147 5.10 9.83 -3.28
CA ILE A 147 5.33 11.01 -2.42
C ILE A 147 5.92 12.16 -3.25
N ARG A 148 6.93 11.89 -4.09
CA ARG A 148 7.50 12.91 -4.99
C ARG A 148 6.47 13.44 -5.99
N VAL A 149 5.59 12.58 -6.50
CA VAL A 149 4.50 12.98 -7.40
C VAL A 149 3.44 13.82 -6.66
N ASN A 150 3.16 13.52 -5.39
CA ASN A 150 2.34 14.39 -4.56
C ASN A 150 3.00 15.78 -4.42
N SER A 151 4.30 15.83 -4.08
CA SER A 151 5.06 17.09 -3.93
C SER A 151 5.03 17.97 -5.19
N ILE A 152 5.28 17.39 -6.38
CA ILE A 152 5.25 18.16 -7.63
C ILE A 152 3.82 18.63 -7.97
N GLY A 153 2.81 17.80 -7.66
CA GLY A 153 1.40 18.16 -7.83
C GLY A 153 1.01 19.35 -6.97
N ASP A 154 1.42 19.35 -5.70
CA ASP A 154 1.17 20.46 -4.76
C ASP A 154 1.88 21.74 -5.23
N TYR A 155 3.17 21.63 -5.59
CA TYR A 155 3.97 22.77 -6.05
C TYR A 155 3.38 23.48 -7.28
N TYR A 156 2.85 22.73 -8.24
CA TYR A 156 2.22 23.29 -9.45
C TYR A 156 0.70 23.45 -9.36
N GLY A 157 0.10 23.21 -8.19
CA GLY A 157 -1.34 23.40 -7.95
C GLY A 157 -2.24 22.46 -8.76
N ILE A 158 -1.87 21.18 -8.88
CA ILE A 158 -2.59 20.14 -9.63
C ILE A 158 -3.31 19.23 -8.62
N ASP A 159 -4.41 19.70 -8.05
CA ASP A 159 -5.13 19.02 -6.95
C ASP A 159 -5.55 17.58 -7.27
N ALA A 160 -5.90 17.32 -8.53
CA ALA A 160 -6.28 15.98 -9.00
C ALA A 160 -5.10 15.00 -8.97
N LEU A 161 -3.87 15.47 -9.24
CA LEU A 161 -2.65 14.67 -9.15
C LEU A 161 -2.30 14.38 -7.68
N VAL A 162 -2.37 15.41 -6.83
CA VAL A 162 -2.19 15.30 -5.37
C VAL A 162 -3.13 14.24 -4.80
N SER A 163 -4.42 14.32 -5.15
CA SER A 163 -5.45 13.38 -4.70
C SER A 163 -5.20 11.95 -5.19
N LEU A 164 -4.79 11.79 -6.45
CA LEU A 164 -4.44 10.48 -7.01
C LEU A 164 -3.22 9.88 -6.31
N ALA A 165 -2.17 10.67 -6.10
CA ALA A 165 -0.96 10.25 -5.40
C ALA A 165 -1.27 9.81 -3.97
N ASN A 166 -2.07 10.57 -3.23
CA ASN A 166 -2.53 10.22 -1.88
C ASN A 166 -3.28 8.89 -1.83
N ARG A 167 -4.13 8.63 -2.82
CA ARG A 167 -4.83 7.34 -2.94
C ARG A 167 -3.87 6.19 -3.23
N LYS A 168 -2.90 6.37 -4.13
CA LYS A 168 -1.88 5.33 -4.42
C LYS A 168 -0.98 5.05 -3.21
N ILE A 169 -0.57 6.08 -2.48
CA ILE A 169 0.16 5.98 -1.20
C ILE A 169 -0.65 5.17 -0.19
N GLY A 170 -1.91 5.53 0.03
CA GLY A 170 -2.79 4.84 0.98
C GLY A 170 -2.97 3.36 0.65
N ASN A 171 -3.17 3.03 -0.64
CA ASN A 171 -3.30 1.65 -1.10
C ASN A 171 -2.03 0.83 -0.84
N LEU A 172 -0.84 1.40 -1.11
CA LEU A 172 0.43 0.72 -0.83
C LEU A 172 0.58 0.45 0.67
N LEU A 173 0.39 1.47 1.52
CA LEU A 173 0.53 1.35 2.96
C LEU A 173 -0.42 0.30 3.58
N GLN A 174 -1.64 0.17 3.05
CA GLN A 174 -2.59 -0.85 3.49
C GLN A 174 -2.19 -2.26 3.04
N SER A 175 -1.65 -2.40 1.83
CA SER A 175 -1.25 -3.69 1.25
C SER A 175 0.03 -4.29 1.85
N SER A 176 0.87 -3.48 2.52
CA SER A 176 2.20 -3.90 3.03
C SER A 176 2.18 -4.44 4.46
N THR A 177 1.01 -4.81 5.01
CA THR A 177 0.82 -5.05 6.45
C THR A 177 1.18 -6.46 6.94
N GLU A 178 1.45 -7.44 6.07
CA GLU A 178 1.56 -8.84 6.52
C GLU A 178 3.00 -9.40 6.63
N ASP A 179 4.02 -8.92 5.88
CA ASP A 179 5.37 -9.57 5.90
C ASP A 179 6.52 -8.75 5.24
N GLU A 180 6.55 -7.41 5.36
CA GLU A 180 7.43 -6.59 4.49
C GLU A 180 8.55 -5.77 5.19
N PRO A 181 9.78 -5.74 4.62
CA PRO A 181 10.91 -4.91 5.07
C PRO A 181 10.78 -3.40 4.76
N TRP A 182 9.62 -2.94 4.30
CA TRP A 182 9.36 -1.49 4.12
C TRP A 182 9.45 -0.71 5.44
N LEU A 183 9.20 -1.37 6.57
CA LEU A 183 9.24 -0.77 7.89
C LEU A 183 10.63 -0.27 8.29
N GLU A 184 11.69 -0.93 7.82
CA GLU A 184 13.09 -0.49 7.99
C GLU A 184 13.40 0.80 7.21
N SER A 185 12.69 1.02 6.10
CA SER A 185 12.85 2.18 5.23
C SER A 185 11.88 3.31 5.57
N LEU A 186 10.84 3.02 6.35
CA LEU A 186 9.81 3.99 6.73
C LEU A 186 10.37 5.27 7.39
N PRO A 187 11.39 5.22 8.26
CA PRO A 187 12.00 6.45 8.79
C PRO A 187 12.52 7.38 7.69
N ALA A 188 13.22 6.84 6.69
CA ALA A 188 13.75 7.61 5.57
C ALA A 188 12.63 8.17 4.68
N ILE A 189 11.53 7.42 4.54
CA ILE A 189 10.33 7.87 3.78
C ILE A 189 9.62 9.01 4.50
N ILE A 190 9.48 8.94 5.83
CA ILE A 190 8.92 10.01 6.64
C ILE A 190 9.76 11.27 6.51
N GLU A 191 11.09 11.14 6.63
CA GLU A 191 12.00 12.26 6.47
C GLU A 191 11.88 12.90 5.08
N ALA A 192 11.89 12.08 4.02
CA ALA A 192 11.70 12.55 2.66
C ALA A 192 10.34 13.26 2.50
N ALA A 193 9.25 12.72 3.04
CA ALA A 193 7.93 13.33 2.95
C ALA A 193 7.86 14.66 3.71
N VAL A 194 8.38 14.74 4.93
CA VAL A 194 8.40 15.97 5.73
C VAL A 194 9.23 17.07 5.07
N GLN A 195 10.33 16.70 4.40
CA GLN A 195 11.18 17.66 3.69
C GLN A 195 10.64 18.08 2.32
N SER A 196 9.84 17.23 1.67
CA SER A 196 9.42 17.43 0.27
C SER A 196 7.95 17.77 0.06
N THR A 197 7.06 17.51 1.01
CA THR A 197 5.63 17.83 0.88
C THR A 197 5.07 18.53 2.12
N GLY A 198 4.35 19.63 1.88
CA GLY A 198 3.51 20.30 2.87
C GLY A 198 2.14 19.63 3.05
N ASP A 199 1.83 18.59 2.26
CA ASP A 199 0.53 17.94 2.27
C ASP A 199 0.30 17.16 3.58
N HIS A 200 -0.54 17.75 4.42
CA HIS A 200 -0.97 17.16 5.69
C HIS A 200 -1.68 15.80 5.52
N GLN A 201 -2.23 15.48 4.35
CA GLN A 201 -2.81 14.18 4.08
C GLN A 201 -1.73 13.10 3.92
N VAL A 202 -0.63 13.36 3.20
CA VAL A 202 0.50 12.42 3.14
C VAL A 202 1.07 12.21 4.54
N GLN A 203 1.29 13.29 5.28
CA GLN A 203 1.78 13.23 6.65
C GLN A 203 0.84 12.43 7.55
N ARG A 204 -0.48 12.59 7.42
CA ARG A 204 -1.49 11.83 8.18
C ARG A 204 -1.49 10.34 7.81
N LEU A 205 -1.37 10.01 6.53
CA LEU A 205 -1.30 8.62 6.06
C LEU A 205 -0.05 7.93 6.62
N LEU A 206 1.11 8.59 6.54
CA LEU A 206 2.36 8.09 7.12
C LEU A 206 2.25 7.98 8.64
N ALA A 207 1.72 8.98 9.33
CA ALA A 207 1.52 8.95 10.78
C ALA A 207 0.60 7.81 11.22
N GLY A 208 -0.49 7.55 10.47
CA GLY A 208 -1.38 6.42 10.73
C GLY A 208 -0.66 5.08 10.56
N ALA A 209 0.15 4.95 9.51
CA ALA A 209 0.94 3.75 9.26
C ALA A 209 2.05 3.54 10.32
N THR A 210 2.68 4.63 10.77
CA THR A 210 3.62 4.63 11.90
C THR A 210 2.94 4.22 13.20
N ALA A 211 1.76 4.77 13.53
CA ALA A 211 1.04 4.47 14.75
C ALA A 211 0.64 2.99 14.84
N GLY A 212 0.24 2.39 13.71
CA GLY A 212 -0.05 0.95 13.64
C GLY A 212 1.17 0.05 13.88
N ASN A 213 2.39 0.56 13.69
CA ASN A 213 3.65 -0.19 13.79
C ASN A 213 4.62 0.40 14.83
N LEU A 214 4.10 1.21 15.75
CA LEU A 214 4.90 2.09 16.59
C LEU A 214 5.87 1.31 17.50
N SER A 215 5.42 0.17 18.03
CA SER A 215 6.24 -0.71 18.88
C SER A 215 7.50 -1.22 18.17
N THR A 216 7.38 -1.61 16.90
CA THR A 216 8.50 -2.09 16.08
C THR A 216 9.40 -0.94 15.64
N LEU A 217 8.81 0.19 15.22
CA LEU A 217 9.58 1.36 14.76
C LEU A 217 10.42 2.00 15.87
N LEU A 218 9.91 2.05 17.10
CA LEU A 218 10.65 2.59 18.25
C LEU A 218 11.84 1.70 18.66
N ALA A 219 11.92 0.47 18.18
CA ALA A 219 13.10 -0.37 18.35
C ALA A 219 14.23 0.01 17.38
N LEU A 220 13.90 0.63 16.23
CA LEU A 220 14.86 0.98 15.19
C LEU A 220 15.60 2.28 15.51
N ASP A 221 16.94 2.24 15.49
CA ASP A 221 17.77 3.41 15.81
C ASP A 221 17.60 4.54 14.78
N ARG A 222 17.33 4.21 13.51
CA ARG A 222 17.03 5.23 12.48
C ARG A 222 15.78 6.04 12.78
N PHE A 223 14.77 5.43 13.41
CA PHE A 223 13.54 6.13 13.76
C PHE A 223 13.77 7.06 14.97
N LYS A 224 14.53 6.60 15.97
CA LYS A 224 14.92 7.42 17.14
C LYS A 224 15.74 8.64 16.73
N ASN A 225 16.57 8.51 15.70
CA ASN A 225 17.47 9.58 15.24
C ASN A 225 16.83 10.54 14.23
N LEU A 226 15.53 10.41 13.93
CA LEU A 226 14.84 11.38 13.07
C LEU A 226 14.91 12.76 13.73
N SER A 227 15.36 13.76 12.97
CA SER A 227 15.52 15.16 13.41
C SER A 227 14.26 15.79 14.00
N VAL A 228 13.10 15.18 13.74
CA VAL A 228 11.77 15.59 14.21
C VAL A 228 11.48 15.13 15.66
N LEU A 229 12.19 14.11 16.17
CA LEU A 229 11.92 13.51 17.48
C LEU A 229 13.01 13.87 18.50
N THR A 230 12.59 14.21 19.72
CA THR A 230 13.49 14.39 20.88
C THR A 230 13.44 13.16 21.77
N ASP A 231 14.43 12.96 22.66
CA ASP A 231 14.44 11.85 23.64
C ASP A 231 13.17 11.81 24.51
N PHE A 232 12.65 12.99 24.87
CA PHE A 232 11.37 13.10 25.59
C PHE A 232 10.20 12.63 24.72
N SER A 233 10.14 13.04 23.45
CA SER A 233 9.13 12.58 22.49
C SER A 233 9.20 11.05 22.31
N ILE A 234 10.40 10.48 22.21
CA ILE A 234 10.61 9.04 22.07
C ILE A 234 10.12 8.30 23.32
N SER A 235 10.40 8.81 24.51
CA SER A 235 9.95 8.21 25.77
C SER A 235 8.42 8.23 25.91
N ILE A 236 7.76 9.33 25.49
CA ILE A 236 6.29 9.38 25.40
C ILE A 236 5.78 8.34 24.43
N LEU A 237 6.33 8.28 23.20
CA LEU A 237 5.91 7.34 22.18
C LEU A 237 6.10 5.88 22.62
N GLN A 238 7.18 5.58 23.34
CA GLN A 238 7.42 4.25 23.94
C GLN A 238 6.39 3.90 25.00
N SER A 239 6.06 4.85 25.88
CA SER A 239 5.03 4.65 26.91
C SER A 239 3.66 4.40 26.28
N CYS A 240 3.29 5.19 25.26
CA CYS A 240 2.05 4.98 24.51
C CYS A 240 2.04 3.63 23.77
N ALA A 241 3.15 3.24 23.14
CA ALA A 241 3.25 1.95 22.45
C ALA A 241 3.08 0.77 23.44
N GLN A 242 3.69 0.85 24.62
CA GLN A 242 3.54 -0.16 25.67
C GLN A 242 2.10 -0.23 26.17
N GLU A 243 1.46 0.92 26.39
CA GLU A 243 0.06 0.99 26.81
C GLU A 243 -0.88 0.40 25.74
N MET A 244 -0.65 0.68 24.46
CA MET A 244 -1.40 0.08 23.34
C MET A 244 -1.28 -1.45 23.30
N VAL A 245 -0.07 -1.99 23.53
CA VAL A 245 0.16 -3.44 23.61
C VAL A 245 -0.58 -4.04 24.81
N SER A 246 -0.53 -3.38 25.98
CA SER A 246 -1.25 -3.82 27.18
C SER A 246 -2.77 -3.85 26.94
N LEU A 247 -3.33 -2.77 26.39
CA LEU A 247 -4.76 -2.68 26.08
C LEU A 247 -5.21 -3.73 25.08
N THR A 248 -4.39 -4.02 24.06
CA THR A 248 -4.68 -5.05 23.06
C THR A 248 -4.72 -6.45 23.70
N ARG A 249 -3.78 -6.73 24.61
CA ARG A 249 -3.77 -7.98 25.39
C ARG A 249 -5.00 -8.12 26.28
N ASP A 250 -5.31 -7.07 27.05
CA ASP A 250 -6.46 -7.07 27.96
C ASP A 250 -7.78 -7.24 27.19
N LEU A 251 -7.92 -6.59 26.03
CA LEU A 251 -9.07 -6.78 25.14
C LEU A 251 -9.17 -8.22 24.63
N GLY A 252 -8.04 -8.84 24.30
CA GLY A 252 -7.96 -10.25 23.93
C GLY A 252 -8.43 -11.19 25.05
N GLU A 253 -8.00 -10.93 26.29
CA GLU A 253 -8.43 -11.69 27.48
C GLU A 253 -9.93 -11.54 27.72
N VAL A 254 -10.47 -10.32 27.65
CA VAL A 254 -11.91 -10.07 27.78
C VAL A 254 -12.71 -10.78 26.67
N LYS A 255 -12.21 -10.77 25.42
CA LYS A 255 -12.85 -11.47 24.31
C LYS A 255 -12.91 -12.99 24.55
N MET A 256 -11.83 -13.58 25.07
CA MET A 256 -11.81 -15.00 25.43
C MET A 256 -12.78 -15.33 26.57
N LEU A 257 -12.84 -14.51 27.61
CA LEU A 257 -13.80 -14.66 28.70
C LEU A 257 -15.25 -14.55 28.21
N PHE A 258 -15.53 -13.62 27.31
CA PHE A 258 -16.85 -13.45 26.71
C PHE A 258 -17.26 -14.69 25.91
N LEU A 259 -16.39 -15.21 25.05
CA LEU A 259 -16.67 -16.43 24.26
C LEU A 259 -16.96 -17.63 25.16
N LYS A 260 -16.18 -17.80 26.23
CA LYS A 260 -16.40 -18.86 27.22
C LYS A 260 -17.73 -18.69 27.97
N SER A 261 -18.07 -17.46 28.35
CA SER A 261 -19.34 -17.15 29.02
C SER A 261 -20.54 -17.44 28.10
N ASP A 262 -20.43 -17.06 26.82
CA ASP A 262 -21.46 -17.32 25.80
C ASP A 262 -21.68 -18.82 25.56
N GLU A 263 -20.61 -19.62 25.54
CA GLU A 263 -20.69 -21.09 25.47
C GLU A 263 -21.43 -21.68 26.67
N ILE A 264 -21.06 -21.28 27.89
CA ILE A 264 -21.75 -21.71 29.13
C ILE A 264 -23.23 -21.31 29.11
N LEU A 265 -23.56 -20.11 28.65
CA LEU A 265 -24.95 -19.65 28.53
C LEU A 265 -25.74 -20.49 27.51
N ARG A 266 -25.12 -20.88 26.39
CA ARG A 266 -25.73 -21.77 25.40
C ARG A 266 -26.02 -23.16 25.98
N ASP A 267 -25.06 -23.74 26.69
CA ASP A 267 -25.23 -25.05 27.33
C ASP A 267 -26.32 -25.02 28.39
N ASN A 268 -26.28 -24.05 29.31
CA ASN A 268 -27.31 -23.86 30.34
C ASN A 268 -28.70 -23.68 29.72
N LYS A 269 -28.80 -22.93 28.62
CA LYS A 269 -30.08 -22.76 27.90
C LYS A 269 -30.57 -24.09 27.32
N ALA A 270 -29.69 -24.93 26.79
CA ALA A 270 -30.04 -26.26 26.28
C ALA A 270 -30.52 -27.20 27.41
N GLU A 271 -29.86 -27.17 28.57
CA GLU A 271 -30.27 -27.93 29.76
C GLU A 271 -31.65 -27.49 30.27
N ILE A 272 -31.90 -26.17 30.37
CA ILE A 272 -33.20 -25.63 30.77
C ILE A 272 -34.30 -26.13 29.83
N VAL A 273 -34.04 -26.21 28.51
CA VAL A 273 -35.00 -26.76 27.55
C VAL A 273 -35.27 -28.24 27.81
N LYS A 274 -34.25 -29.05 28.12
CA LYS A 274 -34.43 -30.47 28.48
C LYS A 274 -35.25 -30.63 29.77
N LEU A 275 -34.95 -29.84 30.80
CA LEU A 275 -35.69 -29.88 32.07
C LEU A 275 -37.15 -29.45 31.88
N LYS A 276 -37.43 -28.40 31.09
CA LYS A 276 -38.80 -27.99 30.74
C LYS A 276 -39.56 -29.11 30.03
N LYS A 277 -38.91 -29.85 29.12
CA LYS A 277 -39.49 -31.03 28.47
C LYS A 277 -39.83 -32.11 29.50
N SER A 278 -38.89 -32.49 30.36
CA SER A 278 -39.12 -33.47 31.43
C SER A 278 -40.27 -33.04 32.37
N LEU A 279 -40.34 -31.77 32.78
CA LEU A 279 -41.46 -31.26 33.58
C LEU A 279 -42.80 -31.41 32.85
N SER A 280 -42.85 -31.12 31.55
CA SER A 280 -44.07 -31.29 30.75
C SER A 280 -44.51 -32.76 30.63
N ALA A 281 -43.57 -33.69 30.55
CA ALA A 281 -43.85 -35.13 30.54
C ALA A 281 -44.38 -35.62 31.88
N LEU A 282 -43.79 -35.15 32.98
CA LEU A 282 -44.25 -35.46 34.33
C LEU A 282 -45.71 -35.04 34.52
N ASN A 283 -46.04 -33.79 34.18
CA ASN A 283 -47.40 -33.26 34.32
C ASN A 283 -48.45 -33.99 33.46
N ARG A 284 -48.03 -34.72 32.41
CA ARG A 284 -48.93 -35.44 31.49
C ARG A 284 -49.01 -36.95 31.76
N THR A 285 -48.16 -37.50 32.62
CA THR A 285 -48.04 -38.96 32.81
C THR A 285 -48.58 -39.36 34.17
N SER A 286 -49.70 -40.08 34.21
CA SER A 286 -50.30 -40.60 35.46
C SER A 286 -49.89 -42.05 35.78
N GLN A 287 -49.48 -42.85 34.79
CA GLN A 287 -49.05 -44.24 34.98
C GLN A 287 -47.81 -44.59 34.14
N CYS A 288 -47.01 -45.55 34.61
CA CYS A 288 -45.87 -46.04 33.86
C CYS A 288 -46.29 -46.90 32.67
N ARG A 289 -45.89 -46.52 31.45
CA ARG A 289 -46.15 -47.29 30.21
C ARG A 289 -45.60 -48.73 30.19
N SER A 290 -44.68 -49.08 31.09
CA SER A 290 -44.03 -50.39 31.11
C SER A 290 -44.54 -51.31 32.21
N CYS A 291 -44.83 -50.79 33.40
CA CYS A 291 -45.29 -51.60 34.54
C CYS A 291 -46.70 -51.25 35.04
N ALA A 292 -47.38 -50.31 34.37
CA ALA A 292 -48.74 -49.82 34.67
C ALA A 292 -48.97 -49.25 36.09
N ALA A 293 -47.94 -49.17 36.93
CA ALA A 293 -48.05 -48.56 38.25
C ALA A 293 -48.29 -47.04 38.16
N GLU A 294 -48.89 -46.45 39.20
CA GLU A 294 -48.97 -45.00 39.38
C GLU A 294 -47.59 -44.37 39.16
N PHE A 295 -47.56 -43.32 38.33
CA PHE A 295 -46.32 -42.76 37.84
C PHE A 295 -45.61 -41.96 38.93
N THR A 296 -44.75 -42.65 39.65
CA THR A 296 -43.69 -42.08 40.47
C THR A 296 -42.39 -42.14 39.68
N CYS A 297 -41.62 -41.05 39.69
CA CYS A 297 -40.39 -40.97 38.90
C CYS A 297 -39.23 -40.30 39.64
N SER A 298 -38.02 -40.57 39.16
CA SER A 298 -36.78 -39.86 39.51
C SER A 298 -36.17 -39.25 38.25
N ILE A 299 -35.57 -38.07 38.34
CA ILE A 299 -34.77 -37.48 37.25
C ILE A 299 -33.37 -38.08 37.31
N ASP A 300 -32.90 -38.59 36.17
CA ASP A 300 -31.51 -38.99 36.01
C ASP A 300 -30.62 -37.73 35.91
N PRO A 301 -29.65 -37.51 36.82
CA PRO A 301 -28.84 -36.29 36.83
C PRO A 301 -27.88 -36.20 35.64
N PHE A 302 -27.52 -37.33 35.00
CA PHE A 302 -26.60 -37.36 33.87
C PHE A 302 -27.33 -37.23 32.54
N GLU A 303 -28.46 -37.93 32.39
CA GLU A 303 -29.23 -37.89 31.15
C GLU A 303 -30.35 -36.82 31.15
N GLN A 304 -30.69 -36.25 32.30
CA GLN A 304 -31.79 -35.29 32.51
C GLN A 304 -33.17 -35.80 32.02
N ILE A 305 -33.34 -37.13 32.06
CA ILE A 305 -34.55 -37.85 31.62
C ILE A 305 -35.31 -38.41 32.83
N LEU A 306 -36.64 -38.46 32.74
CA LEU A 306 -37.49 -39.10 33.75
C LEU A 306 -37.35 -40.63 33.71
N ARG A 307 -37.20 -41.26 34.87
CA ARG A 307 -37.23 -42.72 35.03
C ARG A 307 -38.31 -43.14 36.02
N CYS A 308 -39.08 -44.17 35.70
CA CYS A 308 -40.05 -44.73 36.66
C CYS A 308 -39.33 -45.24 37.92
N SER A 309 -39.82 -44.89 39.10
CA SER A 309 -39.21 -45.29 40.38
C SER A 309 -39.28 -46.80 40.63
N ARG A 310 -40.26 -47.50 40.03
CA ARG A 310 -40.44 -48.95 40.18
C ARG A 310 -39.63 -49.78 39.20
N CYS A 311 -39.72 -49.50 37.90
CA CYS A 311 -39.10 -50.33 36.86
C CYS A 311 -37.88 -49.69 36.19
N ARG A 312 -37.49 -48.46 36.59
CA ARG A 312 -36.36 -47.68 36.05
C ARG A 312 -36.40 -47.39 34.54
N ARG A 313 -37.52 -47.69 33.85
CA ARG A 313 -37.70 -47.41 32.43
C ARG A 313 -37.65 -45.91 32.16
N LYS A 314 -37.00 -45.51 31.07
CA LYS A 314 -36.92 -44.12 30.59
C LYS A 314 -38.28 -43.64 30.08
N HIS A 315 -38.64 -42.41 30.41
CA HIS A 315 -39.81 -41.68 29.92
C HIS A 315 -39.33 -40.39 29.25
N TYR A 316 -39.53 -40.32 27.94
CA TYR A 316 -39.21 -39.14 27.14
C TYR A 316 -40.46 -38.25 27.08
N ALA A 317 -40.23 -36.94 27.12
CA ALA A 317 -41.23 -35.95 26.75
C ALA A 317 -41.47 -35.92 25.25
#